data_AF-A0A256WH54-F1
#
_entry.id   AF-A0A256WH54-F1
#
_cell.length_a   1.000
_cell.length_b   1.000
_cell.length_c   1.000
_cell.angle_alpha   90.00
_cell.angle_beta   90.00
_cell.angle_gamma   90.00
#
_symmetry.space_group_name_H-M   'P 1'
#
loop_
_entity.id
_entity.type
_entity.pdbx_description
1 polymer ?
#
loop_
_entity_poly.entity_id
_entity_poly.type
_entity_poly.pdbx_seq_one_letter_code
_entity_poly.pdbx_strand_id
1 'polypeptide(L)'
;MCLNFFGDNSSNALKYAEHLGYALQITNIMRDVKVDIERNYIYIPTELLDKYGYSESDLINNKYNDAFIKVMEELAAEAEKSYATANSYLNKCENKKLFRSSQMMKEVYHSIFQ
;
A
#
# COMPACT_ATOMS: atom_id res chain seq x y z
N MET A 1 8.98 -11.36 3.80
CA MET A 1 9.79 -12.57 3.57
C MET A 1 9.22 -13.34 2.36
N CYS A 2 9.34 -12.81 1.14
CA CYS A 2 8.79 -13.43 -0.10
C CYS A 2 9.85 -13.59 -1.23
N LEU A 3 11.10 -13.24 -0.96
CA LEU A 3 12.13 -13.07 -2.00
C LEU A 3 12.84 -14.35 -2.43
N ASN A 4 12.83 -15.41 -1.60
CA ASN A 4 13.49 -16.66 -1.96
C ASN A 4 12.78 -17.48 -3.05
N PHE A 5 11.61 -17.06 -3.52
CA PHE A 5 10.82 -17.82 -4.49
C PHE A 5 11.00 -17.38 -5.96
N PHE A 6 11.61 -16.21 -6.23
CA PHE A 6 11.71 -15.67 -7.59
C PHE A 6 13.06 -15.88 -8.29
N GLY A 7 14.04 -16.53 -7.63
CA GLY A 7 15.27 -17.02 -8.28
C GLY A 7 16.24 -15.95 -8.79
N ASP A 8 15.94 -14.66 -8.63
CA ASP A 8 16.79 -13.52 -8.99
C ASP A 8 17.11 -12.70 -7.73
N ASN A 9 18.36 -12.83 -7.26
CA ASN A 9 18.90 -12.10 -6.10
C ASN A 9 19.55 -10.77 -6.51
N SER A 10 19.29 -10.25 -7.71
CA SER A 10 19.79 -8.94 -8.11
C SER A 10 19.28 -7.85 -7.15
N SER A 11 20.13 -6.85 -6.88
CA SER A 11 19.77 -5.73 -6.00
C SER A 11 18.49 -5.01 -6.47
N ASN A 12 18.20 -5.02 -7.78
CA ASN A 12 16.98 -4.44 -8.32
C ASN A 12 15.73 -5.28 -8.02
N ALA A 13 15.79 -6.61 -8.12
CA ALA A 13 14.68 -7.50 -7.79
C ALA A 13 14.29 -7.39 -6.31
N LEU A 14 15.30 -7.30 -5.42
CA LEU A 14 15.09 -7.07 -3.99
C LEU A 14 14.35 -5.75 -3.72
N LYS A 15 14.84 -4.64 -4.30
CA LYS A 15 14.22 -3.32 -4.15
C LYS A 15 12.82 -3.26 -4.77
N TYR A 16 12.61 -3.94 -5.89
CA TYR A 16 11.27 -4.08 -6.48
C TYR A 16 10.30 -4.73 -5.50
N ALA A 17 10.66 -5.89 -4.94
CA ALA A 17 9.80 -6.64 -4.04
C ALA A 17 9.53 -5.87 -2.73
N GLU A 18 10.52 -5.14 -2.23
CA GLU A 18 10.37 -4.29 -1.04
C GLU A 18 9.35 -3.17 -1.27
N HIS A 19 9.53 -2.35 -2.32
CA HIS A 19 8.63 -1.24 -2.61
C HIS A 19 7.23 -1.71 -3.00
N LEU A 20 7.12 -2.82 -3.74
CA LEU A 20 5.84 -3.43 -4.05
C LEU A 20 5.13 -3.92 -2.79
N GLY A 21 5.85 -4.62 -1.91
CA GLY A 21 5.29 -5.13 -0.66
C GLY A 21 4.77 -4.00 0.23
N TYR A 22 5.52 -2.90 0.32
CA TYR A 22 5.10 -1.71 1.04
C TYR A 22 3.83 -1.07 0.44
N ALA A 23 3.78 -0.90 -0.89
CA ALA A 23 2.61 -0.36 -1.58
C ALA A 23 1.35 -1.21 -1.35
N LEU A 24 1.50 -2.54 -1.42
CA LEU A 24 0.41 -3.48 -1.15
C LEU A 24 -0.06 -3.44 0.31
N GLN A 25 0.85 -3.24 1.27
CA GLN A 25 0.48 -3.09 2.68
C GLN A 25 -0.37 -1.83 2.89
N ILE A 26 0.06 -0.68 2.37
CA ILE A 26 -0.72 0.56 2.47
C ILE A 26 -2.10 0.38 1.82
N THR A 27 -2.14 -0.30 0.67
CA THR A 27 -3.39 -0.59 -0.04
C THR A 27 -4.32 -1.48 0.80
N ASN A 28 -3.79 -2.51 1.46
CA ASN A 28 -4.58 -3.37 2.34
C ASN A 28 -5.11 -2.57 3.54
N ILE A 29 -4.29 -1.71 4.16
CA ILE A 29 -4.71 -0.84 5.26
C ILE A 29 -5.91 0.01 4.81
N MET A 30 -5.84 0.68 3.66
CA MET A 30 -6.93 1.53 3.15
C MET A 30 -8.19 0.73 2.80
N ARG A 31 -8.06 -0.47 2.22
CA ARG A 31 -9.21 -1.30 1.83
C ARG A 31 -9.95 -1.86 3.04
N ASP A 32 -9.20 -2.31 4.05
CA ASP A 32 -9.74 -3.10 5.15
C ASP A 32 -10.03 -2.27 6.41
N VAL A 33 -9.84 -0.95 6.39
CA VAL A 33 -10.06 -0.02 7.53
C VAL A 33 -11.30 -0.38 8.35
N LYS A 34 -12.45 -0.52 7.71
CA LYS A 34 -13.71 -0.82 8.39
C LYS A 34 -13.70 -2.18 9.09
N VAL A 35 -13.23 -3.22 8.40
CA VAL A 35 -13.18 -4.59 8.91
C VAL A 35 -12.16 -4.71 10.05
N ASP A 36 -11.05 -3.97 9.96
CA ASP A 36 -10.02 -3.94 10.98
C ASP A 36 -10.52 -3.25 12.26
N ILE A 37 -11.24 -2.14 12.13
CA ILE A 37 -11.87 -1.44 13.26
C ILE A 37 -12.90 -2.33 13.96
N GLU A 38 -13.74 -3.06 13.20
CA GLU A 38 -14.71 -4.02 13.77
C GLU A 38 -14.03 -5.13 14.59
N ARG A 39 -12.73 -5.36 14.35
CA ARG A 39 -11.88 -6.32 15.08
C ARG A 39 -11.00 -5.66 16.15
N ASN A 40 -11.19 -4.37 16.43
CA ASN A 40 -10.37 -3.55 17.32
C ASN A 40 -8.90 -3.41 16.89
N TYR A 41 -8.63 -3.40 15.58
CA TYR A 41 -7.31 -3.10 15.02
C TYR A 41 -7.32 -1.75 14.31
N ILE A 42 -6.29 -0.93 14.57
CA ILE A 42 -6.02 0.33 13.87
C ILE A 42 -4.61 0.23 13.28
N TYR A 43 -4.52 0.22 11.96
CA TYR A 43 -3.25 0.15 11.22
C TYR A 43 -2.85 1.48 10.58
N ILE A 44 -3.71 2.50 10.64
CA ILE A 44 -3.39 3.84 10.15
C ILE A 44 -2.37 4.47 11.12
N PRO A 45 -1.24 5.02 10.62
CA PRO A 45 -0.26 5.68 11.47
C PRO A 45 -0.86 6.84 12.27
N THR A 46 -0.63 6.86 13.58
CA THR A 46 -1.16 7.91 14.48
C THR A 46 -0.64 9.30 14.10
N GLU A 47 0.59 9.40 13.60
CA GLU A 47 1.17 10.67 13.15
C GLU A 47 0.36 11.28 11.99
N LEU A 48 -0.23 10.44 11.15
CA LEU A 48 -1.07 10.87 10.04
C LEU A 48 -2.45 11.33 10.51
N LEU A 49 -2.99 10.65 11.52
CA LEU A 49 -4.23 11.04 12.19
C LEU A 49 -4.07 12.43 12.84
N ASP A 50 -2.99 12.61 13.61
CA ASP A 50 -2.65 13.86 14.28
C ASP A 50 -2.43 15.00 13.27
N LYS A 51 -1.71 14.72 12.17
CA LYS A 51 -1.42 15.69 11.11
C LYS A 51 -2.68 16.34 10.53
N TYR A 52 -3.76 15.56 10.38
CA TYR A 52 -5.02 16.03 9.82
C TYR A 52 -6.10 16.31 10.87
N GLY A 53 -5.79 16.17 12.16
CA GLY A 53 -6.74 16.37 13.25
C GLY A 53 -7.89 15.37 13.24
N TYR A 54 -7.65 14.14 12.76
CA TYR A 54 -8.63 13.06 12.79
C TYR A 54 -8.41 12.21 14.04
N SER A 55 -9.43 12.05 14.88
CA SER A 55 -9.26 11.28 16.12
C SER A 55 -9.48 9.78 15.89
N GLU A 56 -8.81 8.93 16.69
CA GLU A 56 -9.10 7.49 16.72
C GLU A 56 -10.57 7.22 17.05
N SER A 57 -11.18 8.06 17.89
CA SER A 57 -12.61 7.95 18.20
C SER A 57 -13.50 8.18 16.98
N ASP A 58 -13.13 9.09 16.09
CA ASP A 58 -13.87 9.33 14.85
C ASP A 58 -13.69 8.17 13.89
N LEU A 59 -12.48 7.59 13.85
CA LEU A 59 -12.18 6.36 13.10
C LEU A 59 -13.06 5.19 13.58
N ILE A 60 -13.07 4.91 14.89
CA ILE A 60 -13.85 3.83 15.51
C ILE A 60 -15.36 4.00 15.23
N ASN A 61 -15.85 5.24 15.24
CA ASN A 61 -17.25 5.56 14.95
C ASN A 61 -17.57 5.64 13.45
N ASN A 62 -16.64 5.25 12.56
CA ASN A 62 -16.79 5.29 11.10
C ASN A 62 -17.21 6.68 10.58
N LYS A 63 -16.68 7.76 11.17
CA LYS A 63 -16.98 9.13 10.72
C LYS A 63 -16.10 9.51 9.52
N TYR A 64 -16.65 9.43 8.33
CA TYR A 64 -15.98 9.87 7.10
C TYR A 64 -16.13 11.37 6.89
N ASN A 65 -15.23 12.17 7.46
CA ASN A 65 -15.18 13.63 7.31
C ASN A 65 -13.99 14.06 6.43
N ASP A 66 -13.83 15.36 6.20
CA ASP A 66 -12.73 15.90 5.38
C ASP A 66 -11.34 15.51 5.88
N ALA A 67 -11.16 15.34 7.20
CA ALA A 67 -9.89 14.90 7.77
C ALA A 67 -9.59 13.43 7.43
N PHE A 68 -10.61 12.55 7.48
CA PHE A 68 -10.49 11.17 7.01
C PHE A 68 -10.11 11.11 5.53
N ILE A 69 -10.74 11.94 4.68
CA ILE A 69 -10.42 11.99 3.24
C ILE A 69 -8.95 12.35 3.05
N LYS A 70 -8.44 13.36 3.75
CA LYS A 70 -7.03 13.77 3.66
C LYS A 70 -6.05 12.68 4.13
N VAL A 71 -6.39 11.95 5.20
CA VAL A 71 -5.61 10.79 5.65
C VAL A 71 -5.54 9.73 4.54
N MET A 72 -6.68 9.41 3.91
CA MET A 72 -6.74 8.43 2.83
C MET A 72 -5.99 8.91 1.57
N GLU A 73 -6.09 10.18 1.22
CA GLU A 73 -5.35 10.78 0.09
C GLU A 73 -3.83 10.68 0.29
N GLU A 74 -3.32 10.94 1.51
CA GLU A 74 -1.88 10.83 1.77
C GLU A 74 -1.40 9.38 1.73
N LEU A 75 -2.19 8.43 2.28
CA LEU A 75 -1.88 7.00 2.15
C LEU A 75 -1.90 6.56 0.69
N ALA A 76 -2.89 7.00 -0.09
CA ALA A 76 -2.98 6.69 -1.52
C ALA A 76 -1.77 7.24 -2.28
N ALA A 77 -1.37 8.49 -2.03
CA ALA A 77 -0.20 9.10 -2.65
C ALA A 77 1.10 8.34 -2.33
N GLU A 78 1.28 7.88 -1.09
CA GLU A 78 2.47 7.11 -0.70
C GLU A 78 2.46 5.69 -1.31
N ALA A 79 1.29 5.05 -1.43
CA ALA A 79 1.14 3.79 -2.14
C ALA A 79 1.49 3.93 -3.62
N GLU A 80 0.96 4.96 -4.30
CA GLU A 80 1.24 5.24 -5.72
C GLU A 80 2.73 5.50 -5.96
N LYS A 81 3.36 6.31 -5.12
CA LYS A 81 4.80 6.57 -5.17
C LYS A 81 5.62 5.29 -5.00
N SER A 82 5.20 4.41 -4.10
CA SER A 82 5.84 3.11 -3.88
C SER A 82 5.65 2.17 -5.08
N TYR A 83 4.46 2.12 -5.69
CA TYR A 83 4.22 1.39 -6.93
C TYR A 83 5.08 1.92 -8.10
N ALA A 84 5.19 3.24 -8.24
CA ALA A 84 6.02 3.87 -9.27
C ALA A 84 7.50 3.52 -9.06
N THR A 85 7.98 3.58 -7.82
CA THR A 85 9.36 3.23 -7.44
C THR A 85 9.64 1.75 -7.72
N ALA A 86 8.72 0.85 -7.32
CA ALA A 86 8.81 -0.57 -7.65
C ALA A 86 8.92 -0.76 -9.18
N ASN A 87 8.01 -0.17 -9.95
CA ASN A 87 8.05 -0.25 -11.42
C ASN A 87 9.38 0.23 -12.02
N SER A 88 10.01 1.25 -11.43
CA SER A 88 11.33 1.72 -11.88
C SER A 88 12.43 0.65 -11.71
N TYR A 89 12.39 -0.13 -10.62
CA TYR A 89 13.32 -1.24 -10.39
C TYR A 89 13.01 -2.45 -11.26
N LEU A 90 11.72 -2.76 -11.45
CA LEU A 90 11.29 -3.82 -12.36
C LEU A 90 11.77 -3.57 -13.79
N ASN A 91 11.72 -2.31 -14.25
CA ASN A 91 12.19 -1.95 -15.58
C ASN A 91 13.69 -2.16 -15.80
N LYS A 92 14.46 -2.18 -14.72
CA LYS A 92 15.91 -2.46 -14.70
C LYS A 92 16.22 -3.95 -14.52
N CYS A 93 15.22 -4.80 -14.29
CA CYS A 93 15.39 -6.25 -14.19
C CYS A 93 15.34 -6.89 -15.59
N GLU A 94 16.22 -7.85 -15.84
CA GLU A 94 16.33 -8.52 -17.15
C GLU A 94 15.12 -9.42 -17.44
N ASN A 95 14.56 -10.08 -16.42
CA ASN A 95 13.48 -11.05 -16.59
C ASN A 95 12.15 -10.58 -15.97
N LYS A 96 11.50 -9.60 -16.62
CA LYS A 96 10.22 -9.03 -16.21
C LYS A 96 9.07 -10.05 -16.11
N LYS A 97 9.18 -11.19 -16.79
CA LYS A 97 8.13 -12.24 -16.83
C LYS A 97 7.92 -12.91 -15.47
N LEU A 98 8.94 -12.93 -14.61
CA LEU A 98 8.87 -13.47 -13.25
C LEU A 98 7.90 -12.68 -12.35
N PHE A 99 7.58 -11.43 -12.71
CA PHE A 99 6.79 -10.51 -11.90
C PHE A 99 5.37 -10.29 -12.44
N ARG A 100 4.87 -11.16 -13.33
CA ARG A 100 3.51 -11.01 -13.87
C ARG A 100 2.42 -11.12 -12.81
N SER A 101 2.61 -11.98 -11.80
CA SER A 101 1.64 -12.17 -10.71
C SER A 101 1.49 -10.92 -9.85
N SER A 102 2.60 -10.23 -9.56
CA SER A 102 2.57 -8.97 -8.83
C SER A 102 1.99 -7.81 -9.66
N GLN A 103 2.23 -7.81 -10.97
CA GLN A 103 1.60 -6.84 -11.87
C GLN A 103 0.08 -7.04 -11.93
N MET A 104 -0.41 -8.27 -12.05
CA MET A 104 -1.85 -8.56 -12.00
C MET A 104 -2.50 -8.11 -10.70
N MET A 105 -1.82 -8.33 -9.57
CA MET A 105 -2.30 -7.88 -8.26
C MET A 105 -2.45 -6.35 -8.24
N LYS A 106 -1.42 -5.62 -8.70
CA LYS A 106 -1.46 -4.16 -8.84
C LYS A 106 -2.63 -3.69 -9.72
N GLU A 107 -2.86 -4.31 -10.88
CA GLU A 107 -3.95 -3.93 -11.80
C GLU A 107 -5.33 -4.07 -11.15
N VAL A 108 -5.56 -5.17 -10.41
CA VAL A 108 -6.80 -5.36 -9.65
C VAL A 108 -6.97 -4.26 -8.60
N TYR A 109 -5.90 -3.87 -7.91
CA TYR A 109 -5.98 -2.83 -6.87
C TYR A 109 -6.17 -1.42 -7.43
N HIS A 110 -5.58 -1.05 -8.57
CA HIS A 110 -5.85 0.24 -9.21
C HIS A 110 -7.32 0.40 -9.62
N SER A 111 -8.01 -0.69 -9.97
CA SER A 111 -9.42 -0.65 -10.34
C SER A 111 -10.38 -0.38 -9.18
N ILE A 112 -9.91 -0.45 -7.93
CA ILE A 112 -10.71 -0.15 -6.73
C ILE A 112 -10.77 1.37 -6.44
N PHE A 113 -9.82 2.14 -6.97
CA PHE A 113 -9.68 3.58 -6.70
C PHE A 113 -10.09 4.50 -7.88
N GLN A 114 -10.63 3.94 -8.98
CA GLN A 114 -11.24 4.68 -10.10
C GLN A 114 -12.77 4.59 -10.07
#